data_AF-A0A256WBJ4-F1
#
_entry.id   AF-A0A256WBJ4-F1
#
_cell.length_a   1.000
_cell.length_b   1.000
_cell.length_c   1.000
_cell.angle_alpha   90.00
_cell.angle_beta   90.00
_cell.angle_gamma   90.00
#
_symmetry.space_group_name_H-M   'P 1'
#
loop_
_entity.id
_entity.type
_entity.pdbx_description
1 polymer ?
#
loop_
_entity_poly.entity_id
_entity_poly.type
_entity_poly.pdbx_seq_one_letter_code
_entity_poly.pdbx_strand_id
1 'polypeptide(L)'
;MTDTYTNLTDYNNVKALYDGLKDGGNTENLLTEVETSWPSDMWELRAELLGKSPHLSMEVLKATADKTDVLPESIIFEIMAANPDELKKDELIKYLEDKENPLPGYMIDILKQVSMGTSYKTVLQKEMAHHNRLKTRAAHDMIRSLLNDTLLYTNELRNWLDNLGGKRADEQIISSYLQEGNYSGALALAGMMPGLYNYSEKEIVEHNYYTELLDLRLNLDQQGRSFFDLDSTEVTNLAYIANNSKGTGGAQARGILESAYGYKFCNCLYVPDTSGYKSSSSFSYEAFNKAFGPEIDVNPNPASDWVAFNYALPDGEAEGIIKISDVNGKIIETFTVTGLQGQKVWDTWKTNPGIYFYTFTVNGITKSGKLVINK
;
A
#
# COMPACT_ATOMS: atom_id res chain seq x y z
N MET A 1 22.95 1.35 -24.42
CA MET A 1 22.43 0.00 -24.73
C MET A 1 22.77 -1.01 -23.64
N THR A 2 24.02 -1.07 -23.16
CA THR A 2 24.42 -1.99 -22.09
C THR A 2 23.66 -1.72 -20.79
N ASP A 3 23.56 -0.46 -20.35
CA ASP A 3 22.90 -0.11 -19.09
C ASP A 3 21.38 -0.35 -19.09
N THR A 4 20.70 -0.16 -20.23
CA THR A 4 19.26 -0.46 -20.37
C THR A 4 18.98 -1.95 -20.27
N TYR A 5 19.83 -2.77 -20.89
CA TYR A 5 19.69 -4.23 -20.89
C TYR A 5 19.99 -4.81 -19.50
N THR A 6 21.02 -4.33 -18.83
CA THR A 6 21.34 -4.72 -17.44
C THR A 6 20.19 -4.36 -16.51
N ASN A 7 19.68 -3.12 -16.55
CA ASN A 7 18.56 -2.70 -15.69
C ASN A 7 17.26 -3.46 -15.97
N LEU A 8 16.99 -3.83 -17.23
CA LEU A 8 15.84 -4.68 -17.57
C LEU A 8 16.01 -6.09 -17.01
N THR A 9 17.22 -6.65 -17.11
CA THR A 9 17.55 -7.97 -16.57
C THR A 9 17.39 -7.98 -15.05
N ASP A 10 17.94 -6.98 -14.36
CA ASP A 10 17.82 -6.84 -12.91
C ASP A 10 16.36 -6.68 -12.48
N TYR A 11 15.59 -5.84 -13.18
CA TYR A 11 14.14 -5.71 -12.93
C TYR A 11 13.42 -7.05 -13.07
N ASN A 12 13.68 -7.79 -14.15
CA ASN A 12 13.04 -9.08 -14.41
C ASN A 12 13.42 -10.13 -13.36
N ASN A 13 14.67 -10.14 -12.89
CA ASN A 13 15.13 -11.04 -11.84
C ASN A 13 14.39 -10.77 -10.51
N VAL A 14 14.31 -9.50 -10.09
CA VAL A 14 13.59 -9.12 -8.86
C VAL A 14 12.09 -9.39 -9.02
N LYS A 15 11.52 -9.12 -10.19
CA LYS A 15 10.10 -9.41 -10.47
C LYS A 15 9.80 -10.91 -10.40
N ALA A 16 10.65 -11.76 -11.00
CA ALA A 16 10.46 -13.20 -10.96
C ALA A 16 10.52 -13.74 -9.52
N LEU A 17 11.43 -13.22 -8.70
CA LEU A 17 11.48 -13.54 -7.27
C LEU A 17 10.22 -13.07 -6.54
N TYR A 18 9.80 -11.82 -6.76
CA TYR A 18 8.59 -11.26 -6.16
C TYR A 18 7.34 -12.08 -6.50
N ASP A 19 7.16 -12.43 -7.77
CA ASP A 19 6.03 -13.23 -8.24
C ASP A 19 6.09 -14.67 -7.67
N GLY A 20 7.28 -15.28 -7.60
CA GLY A 20 7.47 -16.62 -7.05
C GLY A 20 7.23 -16.72 -5.54
N LEU A 21 7.44 -15.63 -4.79
CA LEU A 21 7.14 -15.58 -3.36
C LEU A 21 5.66 -15.34 -3.08
N LYS A 22 4.94 -14.69 -4.00
CA LYS A 22 3.51 -14.40 -3.84
C LYS A 22 2.73 -15.69 -3.62
N ASP A 23 2.09 -15.82 -2.45
CA ASP A 23 1.32 -17.01 -2.05
C ASP A 23 2.12 -18.33 -2.16
N GLY A 24 3.45 -18.27 -2.06
CA GLY A 24 4.32 -19.44 -2.28
C GLY A 24 4.35 -19.94 -3.73
N GLY A 25 4.00 -19.09 -4.70
CA GLY A 25 4.05 -19.36 -6.13
C GLY A 25 2.77 -19.96 -6.72
N ASN A 26 1.77 -20.29 -5.89
CA ASN A 26 0.49 -20.82 -6.36
C ASN A 26 -0.67 -20.38 -5.46
N THR A 27 -1.31 -19.26 -5.84
CA THR A 27 -2.46 -18.69 -5.13
C THR A 27 -3.64 -19.66 -5.05
N GLU A 28 -3.99 -20.35 -6.14
CA GLU A 28 -5.15 -21.27 -6.19
C GLU A 28 -4.96 -22.45 -5.24
N ASN A 29 -3.75 -23.01 -5.20
CA ASN A 29 -3.43 -24.12 -4.29
C ASN A 29 -3.52 -23.67 -2.82
N LEU A 30 -2.94 -22.50 -2.50
CA LEU A 30 -2.98 -21.99 -1.13
C LEU A 30 -4.40 -21.65 -0.67
N LEU A 31 -5.25 -21.10 -1.56
CA LEU A 31 -6.66 -20.89 -1.28
C LEU A 31 -7.38 -22.21 -1.00
N THR A 32 -7.16 -23.22 -1.83
CA THR A 32 -7.74 -24.55 -1.64
C THR A 32 -7.34 -25.12 -0.28
N GLU A 33 -6.07 -24.98 0.11
CA GLU A 33 -5.56 -25.43 1.40
C GLU A 33 -6.26 -24.71 2.57
N VAL A 34 -6.38 -23.38 2.51
CA VAL A 34 -7.10 -22.58 3.53
C VAL A 34 -8.56 -23.03 3.64
N GLU A 35 -9.26 -23.17 2.52
CA GLU A 35 -10.69 -23.50 2.48
C GLU A 35 -10.99 -24.91 3.01
N THR A 36 -10.13 -25.87 2.67
CA THR A 36 -10.31 -27.30 3.00
C THR A 36 -9.74 -27.72 4.35
N SER A 37 -9.02 -26.83 5.03
CA SER A 37 -8.46 -27.09 6.37
C SER A 37 -9.54 -27.33 7.42
N TRP A 38 -9.23 -28.22 8.38
CA TRP A 38 -10.05 -28.55 9.53
C TRP A 38 -9.41 -28.06 10.84
N PRO A 39 -10.15 -28.01 11.96
CA PRO A 39 -9.59 -27.56 13.25
C PRO A 39 -8.35 -28.36 13.71
N SER A 40 -8.20 -29.61 13.28
CA SER A 40 -6.99 -30.42 13.52
C SER A 40 -5.74 -29.85 12.86
N ASP A 41 -5.92 -29.13 11.76
CA ASP A 41 -4.87 -28.67 10.86
C ASP A 41 -4.43 -27.24 11.21
N MET A 42 -5.05 -26.63 12.23
CA MET A 42 -4.85 -25.22 12.60
C MET A 42 -3.39 -24.82 12.72
N TRP A 43 -2.57 -25.62 13.41
CA TRP A 43 -1.15 -25.32 13.59
C TRP A 43 -0.33 -25.45 12.30
N GLU A 44 -0.70 -26.39 11.43
CA GLU A 44 -0.07 -26.59 10.12
C GLU A 44 -0.42 -25.43 9.19
N LEU A 45 -1.71 -25.09 9.08
CA LEU A 45 -2.19 -23.96 8.29
C LEU A 45 -1.56 -22.64 8.76
N ARG A 46 -1.48 -22.41 10.07
CA ARG A 46 -0.80 -21.23 10.63
C ARG A 46 0.67 -21.18 10.22
N ALA A 47 1.39 -22.29 10.33
CA ALA A 47 2.81 -22.36 9.97
C ALA A 47 3.03 -22.09 8.47
N GLU A 48 2.15 -22.64 7.62
CA GLU A 48 2.20 -22.45 6.17
C GLU A 48 1.99 -20.98 5.77
N LEU A 49 0.97 -20.33 6.34
CA LEU A 49 0.65 -18.93 6.06
C LEU A 49 1.73 -17.97 6.59
N LEU A 50 2.26 -18.21 7.79
CA LEU A 50 3.37 -17.42 8.33
C LEU A 50 4.66 -17.65 7.54
N GLY A 51 4.93 -18.87 7.08
CA GLY A 51 6.08 -19.20 6.23
C GLY A 51 6.07 -18.48 4.88
N LYS A 52 4.89 -18.11 4.38
CA LYS A 52 4.71 -17.36 3.12
C LYS A 52 4.54 -15.85 3.33
N SER A 53 4.44 -15.40 4.58
CA SER A 53 4.41 -13.98 4.92
C SER A 53 5.79 -13.34 4.70
N PRO A 54 5.90 -12.06 4.27
CA PRO A 54 4.83 -11.07 4.07
C PRO A 54 4.23 -11.07 2.64
N HIS A 55 4.30 -12.20 1.91
CA HIS A 55 3.95 -12.28 0.50
C HIS A 55 2.54 -12.82 0.22
N LEU A 56 1.71 -12.98 1.24
CA LEU A 56 0.32 -13.34 1.03
C LEU A 56 -0.41 -12.23 0.26
N SER A 57 -1.27 -12.65 -0.66
CA SER A 57 -2.15 -11.78 -1.43
C SER A 57 -3.39 -11.42 -0.62
N MET A 58 -4.06 -10.33 -1.02
CA MET A 58 -5.32 -9.93 -0.40
C MET A 58 -6.38 -11.04 -0.45
N GLU A 59 -6.41 -11.81 -1.53
CA GLU A 59 -7.37 -12.90 -1.71
C GLU A 59 -7.17 -13.99 -0.65
N VAL A 60 -5.93 -14.46 -0.48
CA VAL A 60 -5.58 -15.44 0.56
C VAL A 60 -5.81 -14.89 1.95
N LEU A 61 -5.48 -13.61 2.20
CA LEU A 61 -5.71 -12.99 3.51
C LEU A 61 -7.20 -12.89 3.84
N LYS A 62 -8.06 -12.55 2.88
CA LYS A 62 -9.52 -12.55 3.07
C LYS A 62 -10.03 -13.96 3.41
N ALA A 63 -9.63 -14.97 2.63
CA ALA A 63 -9.99 -16.37 2.90
C ALA A 63 -9.51 -16.82 4.29
N THR A 64 -8.29 -16.43 4.68
CA THR A 64 -7.74 -16.69 6.03
C THR A 64 -8.57 -16.03 7.12
N ALA A 65 -9.00 -14.78 6.91
CA ALA A 65 -9.82 -14.05 7.88
C ALA A 65 -11.20 -14.69 8.09
N ASP A 66 -11.75 -15.34 7.07
CA ASP A 66 -13.07 -15.97 7.13
C ASP A 66 -13.05 -17.36 7.73
N LYS A 67 -11.88 -18.01 7.75
CA LYS A 67 -11.66 -19.37 8.28
C LYS A 67 -11.65 -19.43 9.82
N THR A 68 -12.64 -18.79 10.43
CA THR A 68 -12.83 -18.65 11.89
C THR A 68 -13.22 -19.95 12.59
N ASP A 69 -13.68 -20.94 11.83
CA ASP A 69 -13.93 -22.32 12.28
C ASP A 69 -12.63 -23.07 12.60
N VAL A 70 -11.50 -22.65 12.01
CA VAL A 70 -10.16 -23.27 12.22
C VAL A 70 -9.21 -22.33 12.92
N LEU A 71 -9.17 -21.05 12.52
CA LEU A 71 -8.22 -20.06 13.02
C LEU A 71 -8.89 -19.14 14.05
N PRO A 72 -8.44 -19.16 15.31
CA PRO A 72 -8.87 -18.17 16.30
C PRO A 72 -8.46 -16.76 15.89
N GLU A 73 -9.18 -15.75 16.39
CA GLU A 73 -8.92 -14.32 16.09
C GLU A 73 -7.46 -13.91 16.35
N SER A 74 -6.81 -14.47 17.38
CA SER A 74 -5.40 -14.23 17.69
C SER A 74 -4.46 -14.69 16.57
N ILE A 75 -4.75 -15.82 15.93
CA ILE A 75 -3.96 -16.37 14.83
C ILE A 75 -4.23 -15.58 13.54
N ILE A 76 -5.49 -15.23 13.28
CA ILE A 76 -5.83 -14.34 12.16
C ILE A 76 -5.08 -13.01 12.30
N PHE A 77 -5.11 -12.40 13.48
CA PHE A 77 -4.39 -11.17 13.77
C PHE A 77 -2.88 -11.30 13.53
N GLU A 78 -2.27 -12.39 13.99
CA GLU A 78 -0.85 -12.66 13.78
C GLU A 78 -0.48 -12.74 12.29
N ILE A 79 -1.25 -13.49 11.51
CA ILE A 79 -1.03 -13.64 10.06
C ILE A 79 -1.22 -12.29 9.36
N MET A 80 -2.24 -11.51 9.73
CA MET A 80 -2.44 -10.16 9.20
C MET A 80 -1.25 -9.24 9.51
N ALA A 81 -0.79 -9.24 10.76
CA ALA A 81 0.35 -8.44 11.19
C ALA A 81 1.65 -8.82 10.45
N ALA A 82 1.80 -10.09 10.07
CA ALA A 82 2.91 -10.57 9.26
C ALA A 82 2.85 -10.09 7.79
N ASN A 83 1.72 -9.52 7.32
CA ASN A 83 1.51 -9.06 5.94
C ASN A 83 1.15 -7.56 5.87
N PRO A 84 2.03 -6.65 6.36
CA PRO A 84 1.71 -5.22 6.52
C PRO A 84 1.43 -4.49 5.20
N ASP A 85 1.97 -4.95 4.07
CA ASP A 85 1.77 -4.27 2.78
C ASP A 85 0.34 -4.39 2.24
N GLU A 86 -0.36 -5.50 2.52
CA GLU A 86 -1.77 -5.65 2.14
C GLU A 86 -2.67 -4.81 3.06
N LEU A 87 -2.29 -4.63 4.33
CA LEU A 87 -3.00 -3.77 5.28
C LEU A 87 -2.94 -2.28 4.92
N LYS A 88 -2.02 -1.85 4.05
CA LYS A 88 -1.98 -0.46 3.53
C LYS A 88 -3.14 -0.16 2.59
N LYS A 89 -3.84 -1.18 2.10
CA LYS A 89 -5.01 -1.03 1.24
C LYS A 89 -6.24 -0.96 2.13
N ASP A 90 -6.93 0.19 2.09
CA ASP A 90 -8.16 0.43 2.86
C ASP A 90 -9.19 -0.70 2.68
N GLU A 91 -9.19 -1.36 1.53
CA GLU A 91 -10.06 -2.50 1.21
C GLU A 91 -9.92 -3.66 2.21
N LEU A 92 -8.69 -4.06 2.57
CA LEU A 92 -8.50 -5.19 3.48
C LEU A 92 -8.87 -4.82 4.92
N ILE A 93 -8.54 -3.60 5.35
CA ILE A 93 -8.91 -3.12 6.69
C ILE A 93 -10.43 -3.06 6.82
N LYS A 94 -11.14 -2.48 5.84
CA LYS A 94 -12.61 -2.46 5.83
C LYS A 94 -13.20 -3.86 5.82
N TYR A 95 -12.61 -4.77 5.06
CA TYR A 95 -13.05 -6.17 5.05
C TYR A 95 -13.02 -6.79 6.45
N LEU A 96 -11.94 -6.57 7.21
CA LEU A 96 -11.79 -7.10 8.56
C LEU A 96 -12.74 -6.44 9.57
N GLU A 97 -13.17 -5.20 9.32
CA GLU A 97 -14.14 -4.44 10.12
C GLU A 97 -15.60 -4.88 9.85
N ASP A 98 -15.92 -5.26 8.60
CA ASP A 98 -17.30 -5.44 8.12
C ASP A 98 -17.73 -6.91 7.94
N LYS A 99 -16.82 -7.89 7.98
CA LYS A 99 -17.14 -9.32 7.79
C LYS A 99 -18.06 -9.87 8.90
N GLU A 100 -18.64 -11.05 8.67
CA GLU A 100 -19.63 -11.67 9.58
C GLU A 100 -19.13 -11.79 11.03
N ASN A 101 -17.86 -12.16 11.20
CA ASN A 101 -17.18 -12.24 12.50
C ASN A 101 -16.02 -11.24 12.53
N PRO A 102 -16.28 -9.93 12.75
CA PRO A 102 -15.25 -8.90 12.60
C PRO A 102 -14.17 -9.04 13.67
N LEU A 103 -12.93 -8.65 13.32
CA LEU A 103 -11.89 -8.60 14.35
C LEU A 103 -12.23 -7.50 15.37
N PRO A 104 -11.89 -7.69 16.66
CA PRO A 104 -12.08 -6.65 17.67
C PRO A 104 -11.44 -5.33 17.24
N GLY A 105 -12.12 -4.21 17.49
CA GLY A 105 -11.68 -2.89 17.00
C GLY A 105 -10.25 -2.50 17.42
N TYR A 106 -9.80 -2.96 18.60
CA TYR A 106 -8.41 -2.75 19.03
C TYR A 106 -7.39 -3.51 18.16
N MET A 107 -7.73 -4.71 17.64
CA MET A 107 -6.86 -5.48 16.75
C MET A 107 -6.73 -4.74 15.43
N ILE A 108 -7.85 -4.23 14.90
CA ILE A 108 -7.87 -3.40 13.71
C ILE A 108 -6.99 -2.16 13.89
N ASP A 109 -7.05 -1.48 15.03
CA ASP A 109 -6.22 -0.32 15.32
C ASP A 109 -4.72 -0.66 15.35
N ILE A 110 -4.34 -1.84 15.86
CA ILE A 110 -2.95 -2.31 15.81
C ILE A 110 -2.55 -2.65 14.36
N LEU A 111 -3.40 -3.34 13.60
CA LEU A 111 -3.13 -3.65 12.19
C LEU A 111 -2.95 -2.39 11.34
N LYS A 112 -3.71 -1.32 11.63
CA LYS A 112 -3.51 0.01 11.02
C LYS A 112 -2.12 0.57 11.31
N GLN A 113 -1.56 0.37 12.51
CA GLN A 113 -0.19 0.77 12.83
C GLN A 113 0.85 -0.13 12.16
N VAL A 114 0.65 -1.44 12.19
CA VAL A 114 1.53 -2.43 11.55
C VAL A 114 1.63 -2.16 10.05
N SER A 115 0.54 -1.70 9.42
CA SER A 115 0.53 -1.28 8.01
C SER A 115 1.54 -0.17 7.68
N MET A 116 1.98 0.62 8.67
CA MET A 116 3.01 1.65 8.47
C MET A 116 4.42 1.08 8.35
N GLY A 117 4.61 -0.20 8.68
CA GLY A 117 5.88 -0.90 8.62
C GLY A 117 6.39 -1.15 7.19
N THR A 118 7.67 -1.51 7.12
CA THR A 118 8.31 -2.02 5.89
C THR A 118 8.54 -3.51 6.04
N SER A 119 8.16 -4.29 5.03
CA SER A 119 8.39 -5.73 4.99
C SER A 119 9.39 -6.12 3.90
N TYR A 120 9.74 -7.41 3.82
CA TYR A 120 10.52 -7.94 2.70
C TYR A 120 9.85 -7.69 1.34
N LYS A 121 8.51 -7.79 1.26
CA LYS A 121 7.73 -7.43 0.07
C LYS A 121 7.92 -5.96 -0.30
N THR A 122 7.94 -5.05 0.68
CA THR A 122 8.25 -3.62 0.44
C THR A 122 9.66 -3.43 -0.15
N VAL A 123 10.65 -4.19 0.31
CA VAL A 123 12.04 -4.10 -0.19
C VAL A 123 12.12 -4.51 -1.66
N LEU A 124 11.53 -5.65 -2.02
CA LEU A 124 11.49 -6.11 -3.42
C LEU A 124 10.77 -5.09 -4.33
N GLN A 125 9.64 -4.53 -3.87
CA GLN A 125 8.93 -3.48 -4.62
C GLN A 125 9.79 -2.23 -4.84
N LYS A 126 10.59 -1.82 -3.84
CA LYS A 126 11.52 -0.69 -3.96
C LYS A 126 12.64 -0.97 -4.96
N GLU A 127 13.20 -2.18 -4.96
CA GLU A 127 14.21 -2.60 -5.94
C GLU A 127 13.65 -2.64 -7.36
N MET A 128 12.46 -3.23 -7.55
CA MET A 128 11.74 -3.19 -8.83
C MET A 128 11.51 -1.75 -9.29
N ALA A 129 11.02 -0.87 -8.42
CA ALA A 129 10.80 0.54 -8.75
C ALA A 129 12.10 1.26 -9.13
N HIS A 130 13.22 0.93 -8.46
CA HIS A 130 14.54 1.48 -8.77
C HIS A 130 15.00 1.09 -10.17
N HIS A 131 15.04 -0.20 -10.49
CA HIS A 131 15.47 -0.68 -11.80
C HIS A 131 14.52 -0.23 -12.91
N ASN A 132 13.21 -0.23 -12.65
CA ASN A 132 12.23 0.29 -13.61
C ASN A 132 12.48 1.77 -13.92
N ARG A 133 12.75 2.59 -12.89
CA ARG A 133 13.09 4.01 -13.08
C ARG A 133 14.33 4.18 -13.95
N LEU A 134 15.39 3.40 -13.71
CA LEU A 134 16.62 3.48 -14.50
C LEU A 134 16.39 3.06 -15.96
N LYS A 135 15.68 1.95 -16.18
CA LYS A 135 15.27 1.47 -17.51
C LYS A 135 14.46 2.52 -18.26
N THR A 136 13.38 3.02 -17.64
CA THR A 136 12.48 4.02 -18.23
C THR A 136 13.20 5.31 -18.56
N ARG A 137 14.10 5.79 -17.68
CA ARG A 137 14.91 6.99 -17.95
C ARG A 137 15.74 6.82 -19.22
N ALA A 138 16.49 5.72 -19.31
CA ALA A 138 17.36 5.50 -20.45
C ALA A 138 16.58 5.24 -21.76
N ALA A 139 15.41 4.60 -21.68
CA ALA A 139 14.49 4.50 -22.81
C ALA A 139 14.00 5.88 -23.28
N HIS A 140 13.62 6.76 -22.35
CA HIS A 140 13.24 8.13 -22.70
C HIS A 140 14.39 8.95 -23.28
N ASP A 141 15.62 8.76 -22.81
CA ASP A 141 16.79 9.42 -23.40
C ASP A 141 16.99 8.99 -24.86
N MET A 142 16.79 7.70 -25.16
CA MET A 142 16.87 7.20 -26.53
C MET A 142 15.71 7.70 -27.41
N ILE A 143 14.47 7.65 -26.91
CA ILE A 143 13.29 8.19 -27.62
C ILE A 143 13.52 9.67 -27.95
N ARG A 144 13.99 10.46 -26.98
CA ARG A 144 14.31 11.87 -27.19
C ARG A 144 15.44 12.07 -28.20
N SER A 145 16.47 11.23 -28.19
CA SER A 145 17.53 11.28 -29.19
C SER A 145 16.99 11.04 -30.60
N LEU A 146 16.17 9.99 -30.77
CA LEU A 146 15.56 9.62 -32.05
C LEU A 146 14.62 10.71 -32.59
N LEU A 147 13.82 11.34 -31.72
CA LEU A 147 12.90 12.41 -32.10
C LEU A 147 13.60 13.73 -32.48
N ASN A 148 14.85 13.94 -32.03
CA ASN A 148 15.63 15.13 -32.36
C ASN A 148 16.70 14.86 -33.44
N ASP A 149 16.76 13.65 -33.99
CA ASP A 149 17.66 13.34 -35.09
C ASP A 149 17.16 13.97 -36.39
N THR A 150 18.09 14.32 -37.26
CA THR A 150 17.83 14.75 -38.64
C THR A 150 17.10 13.70 -39.49
N LEU A 151 17.20 12.41 -39.14
CA LEU A 151 16.47 11.31 -39.76
C LEU A 151 15.65 10.58 -38.72
N LEU A 152 14.33 10.52 -38.91
CA LEU A 152 13.44 9.80 -38.00
C LEU A 152 13.43 8.30 -38.35
N TYR A 153 14.09 7.49 -37.52
CA TYR A 153 14.06 6.03 -37.62
C TYR A 153 12.81 5.46 -36.93
N THR A 154 11.65 5.52 -37.59
CA THR A 154 10.35 5.18 -36.95
C THR A 154 10.28 3.77 -36.37
N ASN A 155 10.92 2.78 -37.01
CA ASN A 155 10.96 1.42 -36.49
C ASN A 155 11.72 1.31 -35.18
N GLU A 156 12.86 2.02 -35.06
CA GLU A 156 13.63 2.05 -33.82
C GLU A 156 12.86 2.81 -32.74
N LEU A 157 12.21 3.93 -33.08
CA LEU A 157 11.34 4.68 -32.17
C LEU A 157 10.22 3.79 -31.61
N ARG A 158 9.50 3.07 -32.48
CA ARG A 158 8.43 2.16 -32.07
C ARG A 158 8.96 1.03 -31.19
N ASN A 159 10.12 0.46 -31.51
CA ASN A 159 10.73 -0.56 -30.65
C ASN A 159 11.04 -0.04 -29.24
N TRP A 160 11.54 1.20 -29.10
CA TRP A 160 11.78 1.79 -27.80
C TRP A 160 10.49 2.12 -27.03
N LEU A 161 9.46 2.58 -27.74
CA LEU A 161 8.13 2.82 -27.16
C LEU A 161 7.47 1.52 -26.70
N ASP A 162 7.53 0.46 -27.50
CA ASP A 162 6.98 -0.86 -27.18
C ASP A 162 7.66 -1.45 -25.93
N ASN A 163 9.00 -1.37 -25.87
CA ASN A 163 9.78 -1.80 -24.70
C ASN A 163 9.53 -0.95 -23.43
N LEU A 164 9.18 0.33 -23.61
CA LEU A 164 8.76 1.20 -22.52
C LEU A 164 7.38 0.78 -22.00
N GLY A 165 6.47 0.47 -22.93
CA GLY A 165 5.12 -0.02 -22.68
C GLY A 165 4.19 1.02 -22.05
N GLY A 166 2.91 0.65 -21.97
CA GLY A 166 1.88 1.45 -21.34
C GLY A 166 1.16 2.40 -22.29
N LYS A 167 -0.02 2.84 -21.87
CA LYS A 167 -1.01 3.58 -22.67
C LYS A 167 -0.40 4.75 -23.46
N ARG A 168 0.45 5.57 -22.82
CA ARG A 168 1.09 6.73 -23.46
C ARG A 168 2.16 6.38 -24.49
N ALA A 169 2.82 5.23 -24.34
CA ALA A 169 3.78 4.76 -25.33
C ALA A 169 3.03 4.28 -26.58
N ASP A 170 1.93 3.54 -26.40
CA ASP A 170 1.07 3.08 -27.49
C ASP A 170 0.41 4.25 -28.23
N GLU A 171 -0.06 5.29 -27.53
CA GLU A 171 -0.56 6.53 -28.17
C GLU A 171 0.51 7.21 -29.06
N GLN A 172 1.79 7.14 -28.68
CA GLN A 172 2.90 7.64 -29.51
C GLN A 172 3.20 6.69 -30.68
N ILE A 173 3.08 5.37 -30.50
CA ILE A 173 3.18 4.41 -31.60
C ILE A 173 2.06 4.67 -32.62
N ILE A 174 0.82 4.86 -32.16
CA ILE A 174 -0.33 5.26 -33.01
C ILE A 174 0.00 6.54 -33.76
N SER A 175 0.52 7.56 -33.07
CA SER A 175 0.92 8.82 -33.69
C SER A 175 2.00 8.64 -34.76
N SER A 176 2.94 7.69 -34.57
CA SER A 176 3.96 7.35 -35.57
C SER A 176 3.35 6.69 -36.81
N TYR A 177 2.32 5.84 -36.65
CA TYR A 177 1.60 5.25 -37.77
C TYR A 177 0.85 6.30 -38.58
N LEU A 178 0.22 7.28 -37.92
CA LEU A 178 -0.44 8.40 -38.59
C LEU A 178 0.56 9.22 -39.44
N GLN A 179 1.76 9.49 -38.92
CA GLN A 179 2.79 10.22 -39.67
C GLN A 179 3.24 9.49 -40.95
N GLU A 180 3.22 8.15 -40.93
CA GLU A 180 3.52 7.32 -42.11
C GLU A 180 2.31 7.11 -43.05
N GLY A 181 1.15 7.69 -42.72
CA GLY A 181 -0.11 7.43 -43.44
C GLY A 181 -0.66 6.01 -43.24
N ASN A 182 -0.14 5.26 -42.27
CA ASN A 182 -0.58 3.91 -41.95
C ASN A 182 -1.79 3.94 -40.99
N TYR A 183 -2.93 4.39 -41.51
CA TYR A 183 -4.14 4.53 -40.71
C TYR A 183 -4.70 3.20 -40.19
N SER A 184 -4.54 2.12 -40.96
CA SER A 184 -4.98 0.79 -40.53
C SER A 184 -4.19 0.31 -39.31
N GLY A 185 -2.87 0.52 -39.27
CA GLY A 185 -2.04 0.22 -38.10
C GLY A 185 -2.41 1.07 -36.88
N ALA A 186 -2.66 2.36 -37.08
CA ALA A 186 -3.10 3.29 -36.04
C ALA A 186 -4.42 2.84 -35.39
N LEU A 187 -5.45 2.56 -36.21
CA LEU A 187 -6.76 2.12 -35.73
C LEU A 187 -6.74 0.74 -35.09
N ALA A 188 -5.95 -0.19 -35.65
CA ALA A 188 -5.81 -1.53 -35.08
C ALA A 188 -5.22 -1.48 -33.67
N LEU A 189 -4.14 -0.73 -33.47
CA LEU A 189 -3.54 -0.58 -32.14
C LEU A 189 -4.50 0.14 -31.19
N ALA A 190 -5.11 1.26 -31.61
CA ALA A 190 -6.09 1.98 -30.79
C ALA A 190 -7.22 1.06 -30.31
N GLY A 191 -7.83 0.28 -31.22
CA GLY A 191 -8.92 -0.64 -30.89
C GLY A 191 -8.52 -1.79 -29.94
N MET A 192 -7.25 -2.15 -29.87
CA MET A 192 -6.75 -3.18 -28.95
C MET A 192 -6.50 -2.65 -27.52
N MET A 193 -6.22 -1.35 -27.36
CA MET A 193 -5.81 -0.76 -26.08
C MET A 193 -6.79 -1.01 -24.92
N PRO A 194 -8.13 -0.92 -25.08
CA PRO A 194 -9.06 -1.16 -23.97
C PRO A 194 -8.92 -2.56 -23.37
N GLY A 195 -8.74 -3.58 -24.22
CA GLY A 195 -8.53 -4.96 -23.79
C GLY A 195 -7.13 -5.19 -23.24
N LEU A 196 -6.10 -4.64 -23.89
CA LEU A 196 -4.70 -4.82 -23.50
C LEU A 196 -4.40 -4.32 -22.07
N TYR A 197 -5.10 -3.26 -21.65
CA TYR A 197 -4.85 -2.59 -20.38
C TYR A 197 -6.04 -2.63 -19.42
N ASN A 198 -7.07 -3.43 -19.71
CA ASN A 198 -8.28 -3.57 -18.90
C ASN A 198 -8.85 -2.21 -18.45
N TYR A 199 -9.25 -1.37 -19.41
CA TYR A 199 -9.72 -0.02 -19.12
C TYR A 199 -10.95 -0.03 -18.21
N SER A 200 -10.92 0.78 -17.16
CA SER A 200 -12.10 1.10 -16.37
C SER A 200 -13.12 1.88 -17.21
N GLU A 201 -14.39 1.95 -16.76
CA GLU A 201 -15.44 2.70 -17.45
C GLU A 201 -15.04 4.16 -17.73
N LYS A 202 -14.36 4.82 -16.78
CA LYS A 202 -13.86 6.18 -16.95
C LYS A 202 -12.76 6.26 -18.02
N GLU A 203 -11.90 5.26 -18.11
CA GLU A 203 -10.85 5.20 -19.12
C GLU A 203 -11.40 4.87 -20.50
N ILE A 204 -12.46 4.07 -20.60
CA ILE A 204 -13.19 3.84 -21.86
C ILE A 204 -13.75 5.17 -22.39
N VAL A 205 -14.34 6.00 -21.53
CA VAL A 205 -14.84 7.33 -21.94
C VAL A 205 -13.72 8.21 -22.49
N GLU A 206 -12.58 8.29 -21.78
CA GLU A 206 -11.42 9.06 -22.25
C GLU A 206 -10.81 8.50 -23.54
N HIS A 207 -10.84 7.17 -23.70
CA HIS A 207 -10.38 6.51 -24.92
C HIS A 207 -11.28 6.81 -26.11
N ASN A 208 -12.60 6.82 -25.91
CA ASN A 208 -13.55 7.17 -26.97
C ASN A 208 -13.31 8.60 -27.48
N TYR A 209 -13.04 9.55 -26.59
CA TYR A 209 -12.65 10.90 -26.99
C TYR A 209 -11.34 10.95 -27.78
N TYR A 210 -10.37 10.11 -27.42
CA TYR A 210 -9.13 9.99 -28.17
C TYR A 210 -9.36 9.37 -29.56
N THR A 211 -10.15 8.31 -29.67
CA THR A 211 -10.47 7.67 -30.96
C THR A 211 -11.31 8.56 -31.86
N GLU A 212 -12.22 9.37 -31.30
CA GLU A 212 -12.97 10.39 -32.06
C GLU A 212 -12.03 11.38 -32.77
N LEU A 213 -10.92 11.76 -32.13
CA LEU A 213 -9.90 12.62 -32.76
C LEU A 213 -9.07 11.90 -33.81
N LEU A 214 -8.77 10.62 -33.59
CA LEU A 214 -8.11 9.77 -34.59
C LEU A 214 -8.98 9.66 -35.85
N ASP A 215 -10.28 9.43 -35.68
CA ASP A 215 -11.24 9.34 -36.78
C ASP A 215 -11.42 10.69 -37.49
N LEU A 216 -11.47 11.80 -36.74
CA LEU A 216 -11.47 13.14 -37.32
C LEU A 216 -10.21 13.36 -38.18
N ARG A 217 -9.03 13.03 -37.66
CA ARG A 217 -7.77 13.16 -38.40
C ARG A 217 -7.81 12.37 -39.70
N LEU A 218 -8.23 11.10 -39.63
CA LEU A 218 -8.35 10.22 -40.78
C LEU A 218 -9.26 10.81 -41.86
N ASN A 219 -10.44 11.30 -41.46
CA ASN A 219 -11.41 11.87 -42.38
C ASN A 219 -10.86 13.13 -43.08
N LEU A 220 -10.15 13.99 -42.35
CA LEU A 220 -9.51 15.17 -42.92
C LEU A 220 -8.43 14.78 -43.92
N ASP A 221 -7.54 13.86 -43.57
CA ASP A 221 -6.45 13.42 -44.44
C ASP A 221 -7.01 12.77 -45.73
N GLN A 222 -8.09 11.98 -45.65
CA GLN A 222 -8.77 11.41 -46.83
C GLN A 222 -9.39 12.47 -47.75
N GLN A 223 -9.80 13.60 -47.19
CA GLN A 223 -10.36 14.73 -47.93
C GLN A 223 -9.29 15.72 -48.39
N GLY A 224 -8.01 15.48 -48.10
CA GLY A 224 -6.92 16.42 -48.36
C GLY A 224 -7.02 17.72 -47.55
N ARG A 225 -7.73 17.67 -46.42
CA ARG A 225 -7.94 18.78 -45.48
C ARG A 225 -6.98 18.65 -44.31
N SER A 226 -6.73 19.76 -43.63
CA SER A 226 -5.95 19.79 -42.40
C SER A 226 -6.81 20.21 -41.20
N PHE A 227 -6.24 20.15 -40.01
CA PHE A 227 -6.86 20.73 -38.82
C PHE A 227 -7.02 22.25 -38.87
N PHE A 228 -6.54 22.94 -39.91
CA PHE A 228 -6.80 24.36 -40.14
C PHE A 228 -8.07 24.59 -41.00
N ASP A 229 -8.62 23.53 -41.59
CA ASP A 229 -9.72 23.58 -42.55
C ASP A 229 -11.02 22.96 -42.00
N LEU A 230 -11.16 22.84 -40.68
CA LEU A 230 -12.36 22.32 -40.02
C LEU A 230 -13.61 23.17 -40.31
N ASP A 231 -14.73 22.51 -40.49
CA ASP A 231 -16.04 23.14 -40.60
C ASP A 231 -16.64 23.46 -39.21
N SER A 232 -17.76 24.17 -39.19
CA SER A 232 -18.41 24.58 -37.93
C SER A 232 -18.86 23.41 -37.05
N THR A 233 -19.22 22.28 -37.65
CA THR A 233 -19.65 21.08 -36.92
C THR A 233 -18.45 20.39 -36.29
N GLU A 234 -17.37 20.22 -37.05
CA GLU A 234 -16.12 19.64 -36.58
C GLU A 234 -15.49 20.49 -35.45
N VAL A 235 -15.48 21.82 -35.58
CA VAL A 235 -15.04 22.74 -34.50
C VAL A 235 -15.91 22.57 -33.25
N THR A 236 -17.23 22.43 -33.41
CA THR A 236 -18.16 22.24 -32.27
C THR A 236 -17.90 20.91 -31.56
N ASN A 237 -17.70 19.82 -32.31
CA ASN A 237 -17.36 18.52 -31.74
C ASN A 237 -16.00 18.56 -31.03
N LEU A 238 -15.02 19.23 -31.62
CA LEU A 238 -13.70 19.41 -31.01
C LEU A 238 -13.77 20.21 -29.70
N ALA A 239 -14.61 21.25 -29.66
CA ALA A 239 -14.87 22.02 -28.45
C ALA A 239 -15.58 21.19 -27.37
N TYR A 240 -16.46 20.26 -27.76
CA TYR A 240 -17.06 19.31 -26.83
C TYR A 240 -15.99 18.39 -26.20
N ILE A 241 -15.12 17.79 -27.00
CA ILE A 241 -14.03 16.94 -26.50
C ILE A 241 -13.10 17.73 -25.57
N ALA A 242 -12.71 18.94 -25.96
CA ALA A 242 -11.83 19.82 -25.19
C ALA A 242 -12.34 20.13 -23.77
N ASN A 243 -13.66 20.24 -23.61
CA ASN A 243 -14.30 20.56 -22.32
C ASN A 243 -14.63 19.34 -21.46
N ASN A 244 -14.79 18.16 -22.07
CA ASN A 244 -15.24 16.96 -21.35
C ASN A 244 -14.10 15.94 -21.09
N SER A 245 -13.07 15.91 -21.94
CA SER A 245 -11.94 14.99 -21.79
C SER A 245 -10.83 15.58 -20.92
N LYS A 246 -10.41 14.78 -19.93
CA LYS A 246 -9.25 15.06 -19.06
C LYS A 246 -7.97 14.37 -19.53
N GLY A 247 -8.09 13.43 -20.48
CA GLY A 247 -6.98 12.67 -21.03
C GLY A 247 -6.32 13.30 -22.26
N THR A 248 -5.65 12.45 -23.04
CA THR A 248 -4.93 12.80 -24.27
C THR A 248 -5.85 13.46 -25.29
N GLY A 249 -7.09 12.97 -25.44
CA GLY A 249 -8.03 13.54 -26.39
C GLY A 249 -8.35 15.01 -26.10
N GLY A 250 -8.70 15.34 -24.87
CA GLY A 250 -8.94 16.73 -24.46
C GLY A 250 -7.71 17.62 -24.66
N ALA A 251 -6.50 17.12 -24.36
CA ALA A 251 -5.27 17.89 -24.58
C ALA A 251 -5.01 18.20 -26.06
N GLN A 252 -5.20 17.22 -26.94
CA GLN A 252 -5.08 17.40 -28.39
C GLN A 252 -6.15 18.36 -28.93
N ALA A 253 -7.41 18.17 -28.51
CA ALA A 253 -8.52 19.03 -28.92
C ALA A 253 -8.30 20.50 -28.54
N ARG A 254 -7.87 20.76 -27.30
CA ARG A 254 -7.49 22.10 -26.84
C ARG A 254 -6.36 22.68 -27.69
N GLY A 255 -5.28 21.92 -27.92
CA GLY A 255 -4.16 22.36 -28.73
C GLY A 255 -4.54 22.75 -30.16
N ILE A 256 -5.41 21.96 -30.81
CA ILE A 256 -5.91 22.29 -32.16
C ILE A 256 -6.76 23.57 -32.13
N LEU A 257 -7.71 23.69 -31.20
CA LEU A 257 -8.59 24.86 -31.10
C LEU A 257 -7.83 26.15 -30.78
N GLU A 258 -6.79 26.09 -29.93
CA GLU A 258 -5.95 27.24 -29.61
C GLU A 258 -5.06 27.65 -30.80
N SER A 259 -4.51 26.67 -31.52
CA SER A 259 -3.58 26.93 -32.63
C SER A 259 -4.27 27.38 -33.92
N ALA A 260 -5.47 26.88 -34.22
CA ALA A 260 -6.14 27.10 -35.50
C ALA A 260 -7.44 27.94 -35.41
N TYR A 261 -8.11 27.99 -34.26
CA TYR A 261 -9.47 28.54 -34.15
C TYR A 261 -9.64 29.66 -33.12
N GLY A 262 -8.55 30.14 -32.51
CA GLY A 262 -8.57 31.30 -31.61
C GLY A 262 -9.22 31.05 -30.24
N TYR A 263 -9.47 29.79 -29.87
CA TYR A 263 -9.92 29.44 -28.53
C TYR A 263 -8.81 29.72 -27.51
N LYS A 264 -9.19 29.83 -26.24
CA LYS A 264 -8.26 29.96 -25.12
C LYS A 264 -8.74 29.08 -23.98
N PHE A 265 -7.91 28.15 -23.54
CA PHE A 265 -8.16 27.32 -22.37
C PHE A 265 -7.22 27.73 -21.23
N CYS A 266 -7.66 27.56 -19.99
CA CYS A 266 -6.76 27.77 -18.86
C CYS A 266 -5.87 26.54 -18.67
N ASN A 267 -4.55 26.74 -18.63
CA ASN A 267 -3.60 25.77 -18.07
C ASN A 267 -3.54 25.86 -16.54
N CYS A 268 -4.71 25.90 -15.89
CA CYS A 268 -4.83 26.03 -14.46
C CYS A 268 -4.46 24.68 -13.82
N LEU A 269 -3.53 24.67 -12.85
CA LEU A 269 -3.35 23.51 -11.99
C LEU A 269 -4.66 23.29 -11.22
N TYR A 270 -5.22 22.09 -11.31
CA TYR A 270 -6.35 21.71 -10.48
C TYR A 270 -5.86 21.65 -9.02
N VAL A 271 -6.26 22.64 -8.22
CA VAL A 271 -6.11 22.62 -6.77
C VAL A 271 -7.44 22.14 -6.23
N PRO A 272 -7.56 20.88 -5.74
CA PRO A 272 -8.78 20.45 -5.10
C PRO A 272 -9.03 21.32 -3.88
N ASP A 273 -10.24 21.87 -3.79
CA ASP A 273 -10.67 22.72 -2.68
C ASP A 273 -10.67 21.88 -1.38
N THR A 274 -9.63 22.04 -0.57
CA THR A 274 -9.56 21.70 0.88
C THR A 274 -9.73 20.25 1.36
N SER A 275 -10.00 19.24 0.54
CA SER A 275 -10.31 17.87 1.03
C SER A 275 -9.13 16.90 1.19
N GLY A 276 -7.91 17.42 1.42
CA GLY A 276 -6.67 16.62 1.45
C GLY A 276 -5.96 16.55 2.79
N TYR A 277 -6.63 16.80 3.91
CA TYR A 277 -5.99 16.65 5.22
C TYR A 277 -5.78 15.16 5.51
N LYS A 278 -4.53 14.77 5.78
CA LYS A 278 -4.19 13.45 6.33
C LYS A 278 -5.00 13.24 7.62
N SER A 279 -6.00 12.38 7.59
CA SER A 279 -6.69 11.93 8.79
C SER A 279 -5.98 10.69 9.32
N SER A 280 -5.44 10.77 10.53
CA SER A 280 -5.09 9.60 11.33
C SER A 280 -6.15 9.40 12.40
N SER A 281 -6.72 8.19 12.51
CA SER A 281 -7.49 7.82 13.70
C SER A 281 -6.58 7.87 14.93
N SER A 282 -7.09 8.40 16.05
CA SER A 282 -6.33 8.44 17.31
C SER A 282 -6.30 7.05 17.94
N PHE A 283 -5.10 6.49 18.12
CA PHE A 283 -4.91 5.21 18.81
C PHE A 283 -5.22 5.32 20.31
N SER A 284 -6.06 4.43 20.84
CA SER A 284 -6.36 4.36 22.28
C SER A 284 -5.37 3.47 23.02
N TYR A 285 -4.33 4.10 23.58
CA TYR A 285 -3.32 3.43 24.42
C TYR A 285 -3.94 2.79 25.68
N GLU A 286 -5.06 3.33 26.17
CA GLU A 286 -5.78 2.83 27.35
C GLU A 286 -6.52 1.51 27.06
N ALA A 287 -7.15 1.39 25.88
CA ALA A 287 -7.79 0.14 25.45
C ALA A 287 -6.76 -0.97 25.18
N PHE A 288 -5.62 -0.61 24.58
CA PHE A 288 -4.50 -1.52 24.33
C PHE A 288 -3.93 -2.11 25.63
N ASN A 289 -3.66 -1.27 26.63
CA ASN A 289 -3.12 -1.70 27.93
C ASN A 289 -4.10 -2.53 28.78
N LYS A 290 -5.40 -2.43 28.49
CA LYS A 290 -6.44 -3.24 29.14
C LYS A 290 -6.56 -4.64 28.54
N ALA A 291 -6.20 -4.82 27.27
CA ALA A 291 -6.31 -6.09 26.56
C ALA A 291 -5.01 -6.92 26.55
N PHE A 292 -3.83 -6.28 26.47
CA PHE A 292 -2.52 -6.96 26.36
C PHE A 292 -1.43 -6.39 27.26
N GLY A 293 -1.74 -5.33 28.00
CA GLY A 293 -0.77 -4.73 28.91
C GLY A 293 -0.60 -5.61 30.15
N PRO A 294 0.62 -5.74 30.69
CA PRO A 294 0.84 -6.52 31.90
C PRO A 294 -0.04 -5.99 33.05
N GLU A 295 -0.67 -6.86 33.83
CA GLU A 295 -1.51 -6.44 34.94
C GLU A 295 -0.68 -6.30 36.20
N ILE A 296 -0.88 -5.21 36.94
CA ILE A 296 -0.24 -5.02 38.23
C ILE A 296 -1.15 -4.22 39.16
N ASP A 297 -1.42 -4.79 40.32
CA ASP A 297 -2.16 -4.18 41.42
C ASP A 297 -1.24 -4.07 42.65
N VAL A 298 -1.36 -2.97 43.38
CA VAL A 298 -0.41 -2.61 44.45
C VAL A 298 -1.14 -2.28 45.73
N ASN A 299 -0.95 -3.10 46.76
CA ASN A 299 -1.67 -2.98 48.02
C ASN A 299 -0.83 -3.40 49.25
N PRO A 300 -1.00 -2.75 50.42
CA PRO A 300 -1.79 -1.53 50.63
C PRO A 300 -1.11 -0.30 50.01
N ASN A 301 -1.90 0.70 49.62
CA ASN A 301 -1.42 2.00 49.15
C ASN A 301 -2.39 3.09 49.64
N PRO A 302 -2.04 3.91 50.66
CA PRO A 302 -0.71 4.05 51.26
C PRO A 302 -0.20 2.83 52.04
N ALA A 303 1.12 2.61 52.04
CA ALA A 303 1.83 1.52 52.72
C ALA A 303 2.64 2.02 53.93
N SER A 304 2.71 1.22 55.00
CA SER A 304 3.54 1.52 56.19
C SER A 304 4.81 0.68 56.25
N ASP A 305 4.63 -0.63 56.41
CA ASP A 305 5.71 -1.57 56.68
C ASP A 305 6.02 -2.45 55.46
N TRP A 306 5.03 -2.69 54.60
CA TRP A 306 5.18 -3.48 53.40
C TRP A 306 4.19 -3.05 52.31
N VAL A 307 4.51 -3.41 51.07
CA VAL A 307 3.60 -3.32 49.93
C VAL A 307 3.72 -4.59 49.08
N ALA A 308 2.59 -5.12 48.62
CA ALA A 308 2.53 -6.22 47.68
C ALA A 308 2.23 -5.70 46.27
N PHE A 309 2.93 -6.27 45.29
CA PHE A 309 2.69 -6.12 43.87
C PHE A 309 2.11 -7.44 43.35
N ASN A 310 0.79 -7.48 43.14
CA ASN A 310 0.12 -8.60 42.48
C ASN A 310 0.24 -8.38 40.98
N TYR A 311 0.78 -9.35 40.25
CA TYR A 311 1.02 -9.22 38.82
C TYR A 311 0.41 -10.37 38.03
N ALA A 312 0.03 -10.09 36.78
CA ALA A 312 -0.21 -11.09 35.75
C ALA A 312 0.56 -10.72 34.47
N LEU A 313 1.26 -11.70 33.92
CA LEU A 313 1.97 -11.61 32.66
C LEU A 313 1.02 -11.96 31.50
N PRO A 314 1.14 -11.30 30.33
CA PRO A 314 0.45 -11.72 29.11
C PRO A 314 0.84 -13.15 28.69
N ASP A 315 -0.07 -13.84 28.00
CA ASP A 315 0.17 -15.21 27.51
C ASP A 315 1.43 -15.28 26.63
N GLY A 316 2.27 -16.29 26.87
CA GLY A 316 3.52 -16.51 26.13
C GLY A 316 4.75 -15.81 26.72
N GLU A 317 4.58 -14.95 27.72
CA GLU A 317 5.69 -14.25 28.38
C GLU A 317 6.16 -14.96 29.65
N ALA A 318 7.47 -15.17 29.78
CA ALA A 318 8.06 -15.92 30.88
C ALA A 318 8.53 -15.06 32.06
N GLU A 319 8.78 -13.76 31.82
CA GLU A 319 9.42 -12.85 32.78
C GLU A 319 8.89 -11.42 32.67
N GLY A 320 8.80 -10.73 33.80
CA GLY A 320 8.57 -9.29 33.89
C GLY A 320 9.47 -8.62 34.92
N ILE A 321 9.64 -7.29 34.80
CA ILE A 321 10.52 -6.51 35.68
C ILE A 321 9.71 -5.40 36.37
N ILE A 322 9.67 -5.43 37.70
CA ILE A 322 9.13 -4.36 38.53
C ILE A 322 10.30 -3.50 39.02
N LYS A 323 10.28 -2.19 38.74
CA LYS A 323 11.26 -1.23 39.29
C LYS A 323 10.54 -0.21 40.15
N ILE A 324 11.18 0.19 41.23
CA ILE A 324 10.68 1.23 42.13
C ILE A 324 11.68 2.38 42.14
N SER A 325 11.20 3.61 42.03
CA SER A 325 12.01 4.82 42.07
C SER A 325 11.43 5.88 43.00
N ASP A 326 12.30 6.76 43.50
CA ASP A 326 11.88 7.96 44.21
C ASP A 326 11.43 9.08 43.24
N VAL A 327 10.99 10.22 43.80
CA VAL A 327 10.55 11.40 43.02
C VAL A 327 11.63 12.01 42.13
N ASN A 328 12.91 11.70 42.37
CA ASN A 328 14.04 12.17 41.56
C ASN A 328 14.43 11.14 40.49
N GLY A 329 13.68 10.04 40.36
CA GLY A 329 13.96 8.96 39.41
C GLY A 329 15.08 8.02 39.86
N LYS A 330 15.58 8.13 41.10
CA LYS A 330 16.59 7.20 41.62
C LYS A 330 15.92 5.85 41.90
N ILE A 331 16.46 4.79 41.33
CA ILE A 331 15.98 3.42 41.56
C ILE A 331 16.27 3.03 43.01
N ILE A 332 15.22 2.59 43.70
CA ILE A 332 15.23 2.14 45.09
C ILE A 332 15.29 0.63 45.15
N GLU A 333 14.50 -0.05 44.31
CA GLU A 333 14.44 -1.51 44.24
C GLU A 333 14.13 -2.00 42.83
N THR A 334 14.48 -3.25 42.55
CA THR A 334 14.13 -3.94 41.30
C THR A 334 13.84 -5.42 41.56
N PHE A 335 12.70 -5.89 41.06
CA PHE A 335 12.29 -7.28 41.13
C PHE A 335 12.11 -7.87 39.74
N THR A 336 12.75 -8.99 39.50
CA THR A 336 12.36 -9.91 38.42
C THR A 336 11.24 -10.81 38.93
N VAL A 337 10.17 -10.92 38.14
CA VAL A 337 9.03 -11.79 38.42
C VAL A 337 8.83 -12.78 37.28
N THR A 338 8.47 -14.02 37.61
CA THR A 338 8.30 -15.11 36.65
C THR A 338 6.98 -15.84 36.91
N GLY A 339 6.51 -16.57 35.89
CA GLY A 339 5.20 -17.25 35.93
C GLY A 339 4.04 -16.34 35.57
N LEU A 340 2.97 -16.92 35.00
CA LEU A 340 1.84 -16.18 34.42
C LEU A 340 1.14 -15.23 35.39
N GLN A 341 1.16 -15.52 36.69
CA GLN A 341 0.64 -14.63 37.72
C GLN A 341 1.37 -14.87 39.05
N GLY A 342 1.43 -13.87 39.91
CA GLY A 342 2.05 -14.00 41.22
C GLY A 342 2.00 -12.74 42.06
N GLN A 343 2.71 -12.78 43.18
CA GLN A 343 2.82 -11.66 44.11
C GLN A 343 4.28 -11.44 44.48
N LYS A 344 4.71 -10.18 44.48
CA LYS A 344 6.01 -9.77 45.00
C LYS A 344 5.83 -8.76 46.13
N VAL A 345 6.40 -9.05 47.29
CA VAL A 345 6.32 -8.16 48.45
C VAL A 345 7.62 -7.35 48.59
N TRP A 346 7.47 -6.04 48.79
CA TRP A 346 8.55 -5.12 49.14
C TRP A 346 8.42 -4.72 50.61
N ASP A 347 9.50 -4.94 51.38
CA ASP A 347 9.64 -4.45 52.75
C ASP A 347 9.99 -2.96 52.74
N THR A 348 9.07 -2.14 53.27
CA THR A 348 9.19 -0.68 53.33
C THR A 348 9.51 -0.17 54.73
N TRP A 349 9.76 -1.05 55.71
CA TRP A 349 10.01 -0.69 57.11
C TRP A 349 11.13 0.35 57.25
N LYS A 350 12.21 0.18 56.47
CA LYS A 350 13.39 1.08 56.48
C LYS A 350 13.29 2.21 55.44
N THR A 351 12.22 2.27 54.67
CA THR A 351 12.01 3.29 53.64
C THR A 351 11.45 4.56 54.28
N ASN A 352 11.87 5.73 53.76
CA ASN A 352 11.40 7.01 54.27
C ASN A 352 9.96 7.28 53.81
N PRO A 353 9.11 7.95 54.64
CA PRO A 353 7.80 8.40 54.19
C PRO A 353 7.93 9.31 52.97
N GLY A 354 7.06 9.11 51.97
CA GLY A 354 7.16 9.85 50.72
C GLY A 354 6.37 9.24 49.57
N ILE A 355 6.45 9.89 48.41
CA ILE A 355 5.89 9.40 47.15
C ILE A 355 6.97 8.62 46.41
N TYR A 356 6.58 7.45 45.92
CA TYR A 356 7.39 6.58 45.09
C TYR A 356 6.64 6.24 43.81
N PHE A 357 7.38 5.87 42.79
CA PHE A 357 6.82 5.39 41.52
C PHE A 357 7.28 3.97 41.29
N TYR A 358 6.40 3.16 40.71
CA TYR A 358 6.77 1.83 40.23
C TYR A 358 6.50 1.72 38.74
N THR A 359 7.31 0.90 38.07
CA THR A 359 7.10 0.49 36.68
C THR A 359 7.12 -1.01 36.59
N PHE A 360 6.18 -1.60 35.85
CA PHE A 360 6.18 -3.01 35.51
C PHE A 360 6.33 -3.18 34.01
N THR A 361 7.43 -3.78 33.58
CA THR A 361 7.80 -3.92 32.17
C THR A 361 7.83 -5.38 31.76
N VAL A 362 7.14 -5.70 30.66
CA VAL A 362 7.12 -7.02 30.02
C VAL A 362 7.28 -6.82 28.51
N ASN A 363 8.29 -7.45 27.90
CA ASN A 363 8.57 -7.38 26.46
C ASN A 363 8.49 -5.95 25.84
N GLY A 364 9.05 -4.96 26.55
CA GLY A 364 9.05 -3.55 26.13
C GLY A 364 7.77 -2.75 26.45
N ILE A 365 6.67 -3.39 26.84
CA ILE A 365 5.44 -2.75 27.30
C ILE A 365 5.57 -2.42 28.79
N THR A 366 5.25 -1.19 29.20
CA THR A 366 5.42 -0.73 30.59
C THR A 366 4.12 -0.19 31.16
N LYS A 367 3.67 -0.72 32.31
CA LYS A 367 2.71 -0.05 33.19
C LYS A 367 3.44 0.71 34.29
N SER A 368 2.86 1.80 34.76
CA SER A 368 3.42 2.59 35.85
C SER A 368 2.34 3.02 36.82
N GLY A 369 2.73 3.20 38.08
CA GLY A 369 1.82 3.68 39.11
C GLY A 369 2.55 4.40 40.23
N LYS A 370 1.75 5.01 41.10
CA LYS A 370 2.21 5.78 42.25
C LYS A 370 1.96 4.99 43.52
N LEU A 371 2.96 4.98 44.39
CA LEU A 371 2.88 4.40 45.73
C LEU A 371 3.16 5.50 46.77
N VAL A 372 2.40 5.52 47.86
CA VAL A 372 2.61 6.43 48.99
C VAL A 372 3.06 5.60 50.19
N ILE A 373 4.19 5.96 50.79
CA ILE A 373 4.65 5.38 52.05
C ILE A 373 4.35 6.36 53.18
N ASN A 374 3.57 5.94 54.17
CA ASN A 374 3.23 6.71 55.36
C ASN A 374 3.58 5.92 56.63
N LYS A 375 4.03 6.61 57.68
CA LYS A 375 4.35 6.02 58.97
C LYS A 375 3.50 6.65 60.05
#